data_AF-A0A1I2HQZ8-F1
#
_entry.id   AF-A0A1I2HQZ8-F1
#
_cell.length_a   1.000
_cell.length_b   1.000
_cell.length_c   1.000
_cell.angle_alpha   90.00
_cell.angle_beta   90.00
_cell.angle_gamma   90.00
#
_symmetry.space_group_name_H-M   'P 1'
#
loop_
_entity.id
_entity.type
_entity.pdbx_description
1 polymer ?
#
loop_
_entity_poly.entity_id
_entity_poly.type
_entity_poly.pdbx_seq_one_letter_code
_entity_poly.pdbx_strand_id
1 'polypeptide(L)'
;MQAVTDIPRPAGQINKNLEASNSDIHKYLIERCLENDSKAQYQLYRQYADAMYNVCMRMVKNEDEAKDLLQEAFVEAFTKLHTFRFEASFGSWLKRIVINKCINLLQKKRLLTISLEDSKSARRISEETQDDSYTQYEVKLVQKAITQLPEGCRVVLNLYLFEGYDHAEIGEILNVTESTSKAQYSKARKKLREIIEEEKKRLKLI
;
A
#
# COMPACT_ATOMS: atom_id res chain seq x y z
N MET A 1 27.87 -3.60 17.63
CA MET A 1 26.67 -4.33 18.07
C MET A 1 25.71 -3.35 18.72
N GLN A 2 24.66 -2.94 18.01
CA GLN A 2 23.55 -2.18 18.58
C GLN A 2 22.26 -2.84 18.11
N ALA A 3 21.45 -3.25 19.09
CA ALA A 3 20.16 -3.89 18.90
C ALA A 3 19.25 -2.97 18.08
N VAL A 4 18.90 -3.42 16.87
CA VAL A 4 17.78 -2.87 16.12
C VAL A 4 16.55 -3.24 16.94
N THR A 5 15.93 -2.25 17.57
CA THR A 5 14.62 -2.42 18.19
C THR A 5 13.64 -2.83 17.10
N ASP A 6 13.31 -4.11 17.09
CA ASP A 6 12.22 -4.68 16.31
C ASP A 6 10.94 -4.00 16.79
N ILE A 7 10.39 -3.14 15.94
CA ILE A 7 9.03 -2.65 16.13
C ILE A 7 8.17 -3.89 15.89
N PRO A 8 7.44 -4.39 16.90
CA PRO A 8 6.65 -5.60 16.75
C PRO A 8 5.64 -5.37 15.62
N ARG A 9 5.53 -6.36 14.73
CA ARG A 9 4.49 -6.39 13.68
C ARG A 9 3.14 -6.18 14.39
N PRO A 10 2.36 -5.14 14.04
CA PRO A 10 1.05 -4.96 14.66
C PRO A 10 0.22 -6.19 14.32
N ALA A 11 -0.11 -6.98 15.33
CA ALA A 11 -1.08 -8.06 15.19
C ALA A 11 -2.39 -7.39 14.76
N GLY A 12 -2.83 -7.66 13.53
CA GLY A 12 -4.14 -7.24 13.06
C GLY A 12 -5.19 -7.88 13.95
N GLN A 13 -5.60 -7.19 15.01
CA GLN A 13 -6.71 -7.60 15.84
C GLN A 13 -7.99 -7.31 15.07
N ILE A 14 -8.36 -8.24 14.19
CA ILE A 14 -9.69 -8.26 13.60
C ILE A 14 -10.60 -9.01 14.57
N ASN A 15 -11.72 -8.38 14.91
CA ASN A 15 -12.67 -8.86 15.89
C ASN A 15 -13.38 -10.11 15.35
N LYS A 16 -13.03 -11.30 15.87
CA LYS A 16 -13.43 -12.63 15.36
C LYS A 16 -14.95 -12.82 15.18
N ASN A 17 -15.78 -12.08 15.92
CA ASN A 17 -17.25 -12.17 15.82
C ASN A 17 -17.84 -11.40 14.62
N LEU A 18 -17.15 -10.39 14.08
CA LEU A 18 -17.56 -9.71 12.85
C LEU A 18 -17.10 -10.46 11.59
N GLU A 19 -16.06 -11.29 11.67
CA GLU A 19 -15.54 -12.01 10.50
C GLU A 19 -16.45 -13.16 10.04
N ALA A 20 -17.12 -13.85 10.97
CA ALA A 20 -17.99 -14.97 10.62
C ALA A 20 -19.21 -14.52 9.79
N SER A 21 -19.93 -13.48 10.24
CA SER A 21 -21.08 -12.93 9.51
C SER A 21 -20.68 -12.23 8.20
N ASN A 22 -19.50 -11.58 8.16
CA ASN A 22 -19.01 -10.96 6.92
C ASN A 22 -18.51 -12.02 5.92
N SER A 23 -17.92 -13.12 6.38
CA SER A 23 -17.44 -14.22 5.52
C SER A 23 -18.57 -14.81 4.68
N ASP A 24 -19.74 -15.02 5.26
CA ASP A 24 -20.90 -15.56 4.56
C ASP A 24 -21.48 -14.57 3.53
N ILE A 25 -21.51 -13.27 3.87
CA ILE A 25 -21.93 -12.21 2.95
C ILE A 25 -20.96 -12.11 1.77
N HIS A 26 -19.65 -12.19 2.03
CA HIS A 26 -18.64 -12.19 0.98
C HIS A 26 -18.77 -13.39 0.06
N LYS A 27 -19.00 -14.58 0.63
CA LYS A 27 -19.17 -15.80 -0.17
C LYS A 27 -20.36 -15.69 -1.13
N TYR A 28 -21.51 -15.24 -0.64
CA TYR A 28 -22.69 -15.00 -1.48
C TYR A 28 -22.40 -14.00 -2.61
N LEU A 29 -21.78 -12.85 -2.29
CA LEU A 29 -21.45 -11.84 -3.30
C LEU A 29 -20.46 -12.38 -4.35
N ILE A 30 -19.48 -13.18 -3.94
CA ILE A 30 -18.50 -13.79 -4.84
C ILE A 30 -19.17 -14.78 -5.78
N GLU A 31 -20.05 -15.65 -5.25
CA GLU A 31 -20.83 -16.59 -6.06
C GLU A 31 -21.69 -15.87 -7.12
N ARG A 32 -22.37 -14.79 -6.73
CA ARG A 32 -23.13 -13.94 -7.68
C ARG A 32 -22.23 -13.26 -8.71
N CYS A 33 -21.04 -12.81 -8.32
CA CYS A 33 -20.08 -12.22 -9.24
C CYS A 33 -19.58 -13.23 -10.29
N LEU A 34 -19.44 -14.52 -9.93
CA LEU A 34 -19.08 -15.60 -10.85
C LEU A 34 -20.17 -15.84 -11.92
N GLU A 35 -21.41 -15.51 -11.62
CA GLU A 35 -22.53 -15.51 -12.56
C GLU A 35 -22.63 -14.21 -13.41
N ASN A 36 -21.60 -13.34 -13.36
CA ASN A 36 -21.58 -12.02 -14.01
C ASN A 36 -22.69 -11.06 -13.54
N ASP A 37 -23.15 -11.19 -12.29
CA ASP A 37 -24.10 -10.23 -11.71
C ASP A 37 -23.44 -8.87 -11.45
N SER A 38 -23.79 -7.86 -12.27
CA SER A 38 -23.25 -6.51 -12.17
C SER A 38 -23.58 -5.82 -10.83
N LYS A 39 -24.70 -6.16 -10.17
CA LYS A 39 -25.05 -5.59 -8.86
C LYS A 39 -24.14 -6.14 -7.77
N ALA A 40 -23.83 -7.44 -7.83
CA ALA A 40 -22.91 -8.06 -6.89
C ALA A 40 -21.48 -7.52 -7.07
N GLN A 41 -21.03 -7.36 -8.32
CA GLN A 41 -19.72 -6.76 -8.64
C GLN A 41 -19.63 -5.33 -8.10
N TYR A 42 -20.68 -4.51 -8.29
CA TYR A 42 -20.72 -3.15 -7.75
C TYR A 42 -20.67 -3.11 -6.22
N GLN A 43 -21.39 -4.00 -5.54
CA GLN A 43 -21.36 -4.08 -4.07
C GLN A 43 -19.98 -4.48 -3.57
N LEU A 44 -19.35 -5.48 -4.19
CA LEU A 44 -18.01 -5.92 -3.83
C LEU A 44 -16.98 -4.81 -4.10
N TYR A 45 -17.10 -4.10 -5.23
CA TYR A 45 -16.28 -2.92 -5.52
C TYR A 45 -16.40 -1.86 -4.42
N ARG A 46 -17.63 -1.44 -4.09
CA ARG A 46 -17.89 -0.42 -3.07
C ARG A 46 -17.30 -0.77 -1.69
N GLN A 47 -17.27 -2.06 -1.36
CA GLN A 47 -16.74 -2.51 -0.08
C GLN A 47 -15.21 -2.42 0.03
N TYR A 48 -14.49 -2.57 -1.09
CA TYR A 48 -13.02 -2.65 -1.07
C TYR A 48 -12.31 -1.49 -1.76
N ALA A 49 -13.02 -0.68 -2.56
CA ALA A 49 -12.43 0.38 -3.38
C ALA A 49 -11.57 1.35 -2.56
N ASP A 50 -12.09 1.88 -1.44
CA ASP A 50 -11.35 2.86 -0.62
C ASP A 50 -10.09 2.26 0.00
N ALA A 51 -10.18 1.01 0.49
CA ALA A 51 -9.04 0.32 1.08
C ALA A 51 -7.95 0.04 0.02
N MET A 52 -8.35 -0.42 -1.17
CA MET A 52 -7.42 -0.70 -2.27
C MET A 52 -6.84 0.58 -2.88
N TYR A 53 -7.63 1.66 -2.98
CA TYR A 53 -7.17 2.97 -3.41
C TYR A 53 -6.07 3.49 -2.48
N ASN A 54 -6.26 3.36 -1.17
CA ASN A 54 -5.25 3.74 -0.18
C ASN A 54 -3.95 2.93 -0.32
N VAL A 55 -4.03 1.65 -0.69
CA VAL A 55 -2.84 0.84 -1.03
C VAL A 55 -2.14 1.41 -2.26
N CYS A 56 -2.88 1.68 -3.34
CA CYS A 56 -2.33 2.30 -4.55
C CYS A 56 -1.62 3.63 -4.23
N MET A 57 -2.28 4.54 -3.50
CA MET A 57 -1.74 5.85 -3.13
C MET A 57 -0.42 5.74 -2.34
N ARG A 58 -0.37 4.83 -1.36
CA ARG A 58 0.87 4.55 -0.60
C ARG A 58 1.99 4.09 -1.53
N MET A 59 1.68 3.27 -2.54
CA MET A 59 2.65 2.67 -3.46
C MET A 59 3.15 3.64 -4.53
N VAL A 60 2.28 4.39 -5.22
CA VAL A 60 2.65 5.14 -6.43
C VAL A 60 2.81 6.65 -6.25
N LYS A 61 2.26 7.26 -5.18
CA LYS A 61 2.37 8.73 -4.92
C LYS A 61 1.79 9.62 -6.05
N ASN A 62 0.88 9.10 -6.86
CA ASN A 62 0.21 9.83 -7.91
C ASN A 62 -1.27 9.41 -7.93
N GLU A 63 -2.17 10.38 -7.88
CA GLU A 63 -3.61 10.14 -7.77
C GLU A 63 -4.20 9.51 -9.03
N ASP A 64 -3.85 10.03 -10.21
CA ASP A 64 -4.34 9.52 -11.49
C ASP A 64 -3.91 8.07 -11.68
N GLU A 65 -2.62 7.78 -11.44
CA GLU A 65 -2.10 6.41 -11.50
C GLU A 65 -2.74 5.49 -10.46
N ALA A 66 -3.05 6.01 -9.27
CA ALA A 66 -3.71 5.21 -8.24
C ALA A 66 -5.14 4.84 -8.64
N LYS A 67 -5.88 5.77 -9.27
CA LYS A 67 -7.22 5.53 -9.81
C LYS A 67 -7.18 4.52 -10.96
N ASP A 68 -6.25 4.67 -11.89
CA ASP A 68 -6.08 3.76 -13.02
C ASP A 68 -5.73 2.34 -12.55
N LEU A 69 -4.75 2.21 -11.65
CA LEU A 69 -4.36 0.92 -11.07
C LEU A 69 -5.49 0.26 -10.30
N LEU A 70 -6.29 1.04 -9.57
CA LEU A 70 -7.47 0.54 -8.85
C LEU A 70 -8.48 -0.05 -9.85
N GLN A 71 -8.80 0.70 -10.90
CA GLN A 71 -9.75 0.25 -11.91
C GLN A 71 -9.26 -1.03 -12.59
N GLU A 72 -8.01 -1.05 -13.06
CA GLU A 72 -7.41 -2.23 -13.66
C GLU A 72 -7.41 -3.42 -12.71
N ALA A 73 -7.12 -3.21 -11.42
CA ALA A 73 -7.09 -4.26 -10.40
C ALA A 73 -8.46 -4.91 -10.23
N PHE A 74 -9.54 -4.12 -10.20
CA PHE A 74 -10.89 -4.68 -10.10
C PHE A 74 -11.32 -5.42 -11.37
N VAL A 75 -10.98 -4.89 -12.56
CA VAL A 75 -11.21 -5.60 -13.82
C VAL A 75 -10.50 -6.96 -13.81
N GLU A 76 -9.22 -6.98 -13.42
CA GLU A 76 -8.47 -8.23 -13.30
C GLU A 76 -9.04 -9.15 -12.22
N ALA A 77 -9.45 -8.61 -11.08
CA ALA A 77 -10.04 -9.38 -9.99
C ALA A 77 -11.34 -10.07 -10.41
N PHE A 78 -12.27 -9.36 -11.07
CA PHE A 78 -13.49 -9.99 -11.57
C PHE A 78 -13.21 -11.02 -12.66
N THR A 79 -12.22 -10.77 -13.52
CA THR A 79 -11.81 -11.71 -14.57
C THR A 79 -11.22 -13.00 -13.97
N LYS A 80 -10.42 -12.88 -12.90
CA LYS A 80 -9.75 -13.99 -12.21
C LYS A 80 -10.53 -14.54 -11.03
N LEU A 81 -11.75 -14.08 -10.78
CA LEU A 81 -12.50 -14.43 -9.57
C LEU A 81 -12.71 -15.94 -9.43
N HIS A 82 -12.85 -16.65 -10.55
CA HIS A 82 -12.96 -18.11 -10.63
C HIS A 82 -11.74 -18.86 -10.03
N THR A 83 -10.60 -18.19 -9.84
CA THR A 83 -9.39 -18.76 -9.23
C THR A 83 -9.37 -18.61 -7.70
N PHE A 84 -10.30 -17.85 -7.12
CA PHE A 84 -10.35 -17.61 -5.68
C PHE A 84 -10.87 -18.86 -4.94
N ARG A 85 -10.03 -19.44 -4.08
CA ARG A 85 -10.30 -20.73 -3.40
C ARG A 85 -10.88 -20.62 -1.99
N PHE A 86 -11.20 -19.42 -1.51
CA PHE A 86 -11.66 -19.18 -0.13
C PHE A 86 -10.69 -19.62 0.99
N GLU A 87 -9.44 -19.92 0.66
CA GLU A 87 -8.38 -20.27 1.63
C GLU A 87 -7.86 -19.04 2.41
N ALA A 88 -8.11 -17.83 1.86
CA ALA A 88 -7.81 -16.55 2.48
C ALA A 88 -9.02 -15.62 2.33
N SER A 89 -9.06 -14.52 3.08
CA SER A 89 -10.10 -13.51 2.87
C SER A 89 -10.01 -12.92 1.46
N PHE A 90 -11.16 -12.55 0.89
CA PHE A 90 -11.19 -11.90 -0.43
C PHE A 90 -10.37 -10.61 -0.45
N GLY A 91 -10.41 -9.83 0.63
CA GLY A 91 -9.59 -8.63 0.77
C GLY A 91 -8.09 -8.91 0.65
N SER A 92 -7.59 -9.99 1.26
CA SER A 92 -6.18 -10.40 1.12
C SER A 92 -5.84 -10.86 -0.29
N TRP A 93 -6.75 -11.58 -0.95
CA TRP A 93 -6.57 -12.00 -2.34
C TRP A 93 -6.57 -10.81 -3.32
N LEU A 94 -7.53 -9.91 -3.21
CA LEU A 94 -7.63 -8.68 -4.01
C LEU A 94 -6.41 -7.78 -3.80
N LYS A 95 -5.97 -7.63 -2.55
CA LYS A 95 -4.79 -6.84 -2.20
C LYS A 95 -3.53 -7.33 -2.91
N ARG A 96 -3.34 -8.65 -3.07
CA ARG A 96 -2.22 -9.21 -3.86
C ARG A 96 -2.26 -8.75 -5.31
N ILE A 97 -3.45 -8.73 -5.93
CA ILE A 97 -3.63 -8.24 -7.31
C ILE A 97 -3.24 -6.76 -7.41
N VAL A 98 -3.74 -5.94 -6.47
CA VAL A 98 -3.46 -4.49 -6.42
C VAL A 98 -1.96 -4.22 -6.25
N ILE A 99 -1.30 -4.90 -5.30
CA ILE A 99 0.12 -4.74 -5.03
C ILE A 99 0.95 -5.13 -6.26
N ASN A 100 0.63 -6.24 -6.91
CA ASN A 100 1.33 -6.69 -8.11
C ASN A 100 1.22 -5.65 -9.24
N LYS A 101 0.03 -5.06 -9.46
CA LYS A 101 -0.12 -3.99 -10.46
C LYS A 101 0.71 -2.75 -10.13
N CYS A 102 0.70 -2.32 -8.86
CA CYS A 102 1.51 -1.19 -8.43
C CYS A 102 3.00 -1.44 -8.70
N ILE A 103 3.50 -2.63 -8.36
CA ILE A 103 4.90 -3.01 -8.55
C ILE A 103 5.26 -3.04 -10.04
N ASN A 104 4.41 -3.64 -10.87
CA ASN A 104 4.61 -3.68 -12.32
C ASN A 104 4.72 -2.27 -12.92
N LEU A 105 3.89 -1.33 -12.49
CA LEU A 105 3.97 0.07 -12.94
C LEU A 105 5.31 0.70 -12.52
N LEU A 106 5.71 0.55 -11.27
CA LEU A 106 6.97 1.11 -10.75
C LEU A 106 8.18 0.53 -11.47
N GLN A 107 8.20 -0.78 -11.72
CA GLN A 107 9.23 -1.44 -12.51
C GLN A 107 9.29 -0.91 -13.94
N LYS A 108 8.14 -0.80 -14.62
CA LYS A 108 8.03 -0.25 -15.98
C LYS A 108 8.58 1.18 -16.04
N LYS A 109 8.22 2.03 -15.08
CA LYS A 109 8.74 3.40 -14.98
C LYS A 109 10.23 3.43 -14.79
N ARG A 110 10.79 2.59 -13.93
CA ARG A 110 12.24 2.51 -13.73
C ARG A 110 12.98 2.17 -15.02
N LEU A 111 12.46 1.24 -15.82
CA LEU A 111 13.05 0.88 -17.12
C LEU A 111 13.00 2.06 -18.12
N LEU A 112 11.88 2.79 -18.16
CA LEU A 112 11.74 3.98 -19.01
C LEU A 112 12.67 5.12 -18.58
N THR A 113 12.84 5.34 -17.27
CA THR A 113 13.75 6.38 -16.74
C THR A 113 15.22 6.04 -17.02
N ILE A 114 15.62 4.76 -16.95
CA ILE A 114 16.98 4.32 -17.33
C ILE A 114 17.21 4.53 -18.84
N SER A 115 16.17 4.44 -19.66
CA SER A 115 16.23 4.72 -21.10
C SER A 115 16.23 6.23 -21.44
N LEU A 116 16.01 7.11 -20.46
CA LEU A 116 15.77 8.54 -20.62
C LEU A 116 16.61 9.38 -19.63
N GLU A 117 17.84 8.97 -19.31
CA GLU A 117 18.77 9.82 -18.53
C GLU A 117 19.19 11.07 -19.32
N ASP A 118 18.23 11.99 -19.46
CA ASP A 118 18.39 13.42 -19.65
C ASP A 118 17.03 14.10 -19.35
N SER A 119 16.61 14.13 -18.08
CA SER A 119 15.80 15.24 -17.52
C SER A 119 15.43 15.06 -16.05
N LYS A 120 15.58 16.16 -15.32
CA LYS A 120 15.39 16.33 -13.88
C LYS A 120 13.96 16.00 -13.44
N SER A 121 13.88 15.43 -12.24
CA SER A 121 12.67 15.05 -11.51
C SER A 121 11.73 16.24 -11.26
N ALA A 122 10.59 16.25 -11.96
CA ALA A 122 9.48 17.16 -11.68
C ALA A 122 8.71 16.69 -10.43
N ARG A 123 8.80 17.48 -9.37
CA ARG A 123 8.08 17.29 -8.11
C ARG A 123 6.71 17.97 -8.23
N ARG A 124 5.63 17.19 -8.36
CA ARG A 124 4.27 17.70 -8.13
C ARG A 124 3.84 17.29 -6.71
N ILE A 125 3.63 18.29 -5.87
CA ILE A 125 3.02 18.15 -4.55
C ILE A 125 1.57 18.62 -4.75
N SER A 126 0.59 17.74 -4.62
CA SER A 126 -0.78 18.16 -4.35
C SER A 126 -0.89 18.43 -2.85
N GLU A 127 -1.22 19.66 -2.51
CA GLU A 127 -1.58 20.05 -1.14
C GLU A 127 -3.08 19.83 -0.98
N GLU A 128 -3.45 19.05 0.03
CA GLU A 128 -4.85 18.94 0.49
C GLU A 128 -4.95 19.26 1.98
N THR A 129 -6.10 19.82 2.32
CA THR A 129 -6.36 20.86 3.31
C THR A 129 -6.46 20.37 4.77
N GLN A 130 -6.35 21.33 5.68
CA GLN A 130 -6.33 21.20 7.14
C GLN A 130 -7.65 20.73 7.74
N ASP A 131 -7.53 19.97 8.82
CA ASP A 131 -8.50 19.84 9.91
C ASP A 131 -7.71 19.42 11.16
N ASP A 132 -7.98 20.11 12.27
CA ASP A 132 -7.09 20.27 13.42
C ASP A 132 -7.51 19.38 14.60
N SER A 133 -6.73 18.33 14.81
CA SER A 133 -6.55 17.66 16.09
C SER A 133 -5.07 17.27 16.22
N TYR A 134 -4.49 17.37 17.42
CA TYR A 134 -3.07 17.06 17.65
C TYR A 134 -2.69 15.65 17.14
N THR A 135 -3.61 14.69 17.23
CA THR A 135 -3.43 13.32 16.70
C THR A 135 -3.52 13.26 15.18
N GLN A 136 -4.44 14.00 14.55
CA GLN A 136 -4.54 14.08 13.09
C GLN A 136 -3.31 14.77 12.48
N TYR A 137 -2.75 15.76 13.17
CA TYR A 137 -1.51 16.42 12.75
C TYR A 137 -0.33 15.45 12.71
N GLU A 138 -0.15 14.63 13.75
CA GLU A 138 0.92 13.63 13.79
C GLU A 138 0.76 12.58 12.69
N VAL A 139 -0.47 12.15 12.40
CA VAL A 139 -0.77 11.22 11.30
C VAL A 139 -0.44 11.86 9.94
N LYS A 140 -0.88 13.10 9.69
CA LYS A 140 -0.58 13.84 8.45
C LYS A 140 0.92 14.05 8.27
N LEU A 141 1.65 14.34 9.36
CA LEU A 141 3.10 14.48 9.35
C LEU A 141 3.79 13.18 8.94
N VAL A 142 3.39 12.04 9.52
CA VAL A 142 3.94 10.72 9.16
C VAL A 142 3.63 10.38 7.70
N GLN A 143 2.40 10.61 7.24
CA GLN A 143 2.03 10.40 5.85
C GLN A 143 2.90 11.23 4.91
N LYS A 144 3.06 12.53 5.19
CA LYS A 144 3.93 13.42 4.43
C LYS A 144 5.39 12.95 4.45
N ALA A 145 5.90 12.45 5.58
CA ALA A 145 7.25 11.92 5.66
C ALA A 145 7.44 10.66 4.78
N ILE A 146 6.47 9.75 4.77
CA ILE A 146 6.47 8.58 3.87
C ILE A 146 6.49 9.03 2.40
N THR A 147 5.78 10.12 2.06
CA THR A 147 5.81 10.68 0.70
C THR A 147 7.16 11.27 0.28
N GLN A 148 8.11 11.44 1.20
CA GLN A 148 9.46 11.95 0.90
C GLN A 148 10.53 10.85 0.83
N LEU A 149 10.17 9.62 1.17
CA LEU A 149 11.08 8.48 1.06
C LEU A 149 11.42 8.16 -0.40
N PRO A 150 12.68 7.74 -0.69
CA PRO A 150 13.03 7.09 -1.95
C PRO A 150 12.08 5.92 -2.23
N GLU A 151 11.81 5.66 -3.51
CA GLU A 151 10.80 4.68 -3.94
C GLU A 151 11.01 3.30 -3.30
N GLY A 152 12.22 2.71 -3.41
CA GLY A 152 12.51 1.40 -2.84
C GLY A 152 12.32 1.34 -1.31
N CYS A 153 12.77 2.37 -0.59
CA CYS A 153 12.57 2.47 0.86
C CYS A 153 11.07 2.50 1.22
N ARG A 154 10.28 3.30 0.48
CA ARG A 154 8.85 3.43 0.69
C ARG A 154 8.10 2.13 0.41
N VAL A 155 8.37 1.49 -0.72
CA VAL A 155 7.66 0.26 -1.11
C VAL A 155 7.89 -0.82 -0.08
N VAL A 156 9.14 -1.03 0.34
CA VAL A 156 9.48 -2.01 1.40
C VAL A 156 8.81 -1.65 2.73
N LEU A 157 8.83 -0.38 3.13
CA LEU A 157 8.15 0.08 4.34
C LEU A 157 6.64 -0.21 4.29
N ASN A 158 6.00 0.06 3.14
CA ASN A 158 4.57 -0.17 2.95
C ASN A 158 4.23 -1.66 3.05
N LEU A 159 4.94 -2.50 2.31
CA LEU A 159 4.72 -3.94 2.30
C LEU A 159 4.91 -4.56 3.70
N TYR A 160 5.94 -4.11 4.44
CA TYR A 160 6.23 -4.66 5.76
C TYR A 160 5.24 -4.17 6.82
N LEU A 161 5.05 -2.84 6.96
CA LEU A 161 4.28 -2.27 8.07
C LEU A 161 2.76 -2.29 7.85
N PHE A 162 2.31 -2.04 6.63
CA PHE A 162 0.88 -1.87 6.35
C PHE A 162 0.27 -3.13 5.76
N GLU A 163 1.04 -3.87 4.96
CA GLU A 163 0.54 -5.07 4.30
C GLU A 163 0.94 -6.37 5.01
N GLY A 164 1.90 -6.30 5.95
CA GLY A 164 2.24 -7.39 6.86
C GLY A 164 3.20 -8.43 6.30
N TYR A 165 3.76 -8.24 5.11
CA TYR A 165 4.74 -9.17 4.52
C TYR A 165 6.03 -9.21 5.35
N ASP A 166 6.69 -10.36 5.39
CA ASP A 166 8.05 -10.45 5.90
C ASP A 166 9.10 -10.07 4.84
N HIS A 167 10.37 -9.95 5.25
CA HIS A 167 11.42 -9.53 4.33
C HIS A 167 11.76 -10.57 3.26
N ALA A 168 11.48 -11.86 3.50
CA ALA A 168 11.70 -12.91 2.52
C ALA A 168 10.64 -12.82 1.43
N GLU A 169 9.36 -12.72 1.81
CA GLU A 169 8.24 -12.50 0.89
C GLU A 169 8.42 -11.20 0.08
N ILE A 170 8.86 -10.11 0.72
CA ILE A 170 9.15 -8.85 0.02
C ILE A 170 10.31 -9.02 -0.97
N GLY A 171 11.32 -9.82 -0.63
CA GLY A 171 12.43 -10.13 -1.53
C GLY A 171 11.95 -10.80 -2.82
N GLU A 172 11.07 -11.80 -2.68
CA GLU A 172 10.44 -12.48 -3.82
C GLU A 172 9.59 -11.51 -4.66
N ILE A 173 8.70 -10.75 -4.00
CA ILE A 173 7.78 -9.79 -4.64
C ILE A 173 8.55 -8.72 -5.45
N LEU A 174 9.66 -8.21 -4.90
CA LEU A 174 10.44 -7.14 -5.52
C LEU A 174 11.62 -7.63 -6.36
N ASN A 175 11.85 -8.95 -6.42
CA ASN A 175 13.02 -9.57 -7.04
C ASN A 175 14.35 -8.99 -6.51
N VAL A 176 14.50 -8.93 -5.19
CA VAL A 176 15.71 -8.49 -4.48
C VAL A 176 16.03 -9.47 -3.35
N THR A 177 17.26 -9.42 -2.81
CA THR A 177 17.61 -10.27 -1.66
C THR A 177 16.87 -9.82 -0.39
N GLU A 178 16.56 -10.76 0.50
CA GLU A 178 16.00 -10.46 1.83
C GLU A 178 16.85 -9.41 2.57
N SER A 179 18.18 -9.52 2.48
CA SER A 179 19.13 -8.54 3.04
C SER A 179 18.95 -7.14 2.45
N THR A 180 18.66 -7.04 1.14
CA THR A 180 18.35 -5.75 0.50
C THR A 180 17.04 -5.19 1.03
N SER A 181 16.01 -6.02 1.20
CA SER A 181 14.73 -5.62 1.81
C SER A 181 14.95 -5.06 3.23
N LYS A 182 15.67 -5.78 4.10
CA LYS A 182 16.03 -5.33 5.46
C LYS A 182 16.79 -4.00 5.45
N ALA A 183 17.76 -3.84 4.53
CA ALA A 183 18.54 -2.62 4.40
C ALA A 183 17.69 -1.42 3.96
N GLN A 184 16.80 -1.60 2.98
CA GLN A 184 15.86 -0.58 2.51
C GLN A 184 14.89 -0.17 3.62
N TYR A 185 14.40 -1.14 4.40
CA TYR A 185 13.53 -0.88 5.55
C TYR A 185 14.23 -0.08 6.66
N SER A 186 15.46 -0.49 7.02
CA SER A 186 16.28 0.25 7.99
C SER A 186 16.53 1.70 7.53
N LYS A 187 16.87 1.88 6.26
CA LYS A 187 17.04 3.20 5.64
C LYS A 187 15.75 4.02 5.66
N ALA A 188 14.60 3.38 5.40
CA ALA A 188 13.29 4.02 5.48
C ALA A 188 13.00 4.54 6.90
N ARG A 189 13.19 3.69 7.93
CA ARG A 189 12.99 4.07 9.34
C ARG A 189 13.87 5.24 9.76
N LYS A 190 15.16 5.21 9.39
CA LYS A 190 16.11 6.29 9.69
C LYS A 190 15.65 7.60 9.07
N LYS A 191 15.32 7.59 7.77
CA LYS A 191 14.90 8.80 7.05
C LYS A 191 13.56 9.35 7.52
N LEU A 192 12.60 8.48 7.89
CA LEU A 192 11.34 8.92 8.50
C LEU A 192 11.59 9.68 9.81
N ARG A 193 12.47 9.14 10.67
CA ARG A 193 12.82 9.80 11.93
C ARG A 193 13.44 11.17 11.69
N GLU A 194 14.40 11.26 10.77
CA GLU A 194 15.06 12.52 10.40
C GLU A 194 14.03 13.58 9.93
N ILE A 195 13.15 13.22 8.99
CA ILE A 195 12.11 14.13 8.48
C ILE A 195 11.18 14.59 9.61
N ILE A 196 10.72 13.66 10.46
CA ILE A 196 9.80 13.98 11.55
C ILE A 196 10.47 14.89 12.59
N GLU A 197 11.73 14.64 12.94
CA GLU A 197 12.48 15.47 13.88
C GLU A 197 12.73 16.88 13.34
N GLU A 198 13.08 17.01 12.06
CA GLU A 198 13.25 18.30 11.39
C GLU A 198 11.95 19.12 11.38
N GLU A 199 10.84 18.48 11.00
CA GLU A 199 9.53 19.12 10.98
C GLU A 199 9.08 19.54 12.39
N LYS A 200 9.28 18.68 13.41
CA LYS A 200 9.01 19.02 14.81
C LYS A 200 9.88 20.18 15.31
N LYS A 201 11.16 20.26 14.90
CA LYS A 201 12.04 21.40 15.23
C LYS A 201 11.54 22.69 14.58
N ARG A 202 11.11 22.64 13.31
CA ARG A 202 10.56 23.81 12.59
C ARG A 202 9.33 24.36 13.29
N LEU A 203 8.46 23.51 13.81
CA LEU A 203 7.26 23.93 14.54
C LEU A 203 7.55 24.56 15.91
N LYS A 204 8.66 24.19 16.55
CA LYS A 204 9.11 24.79 17.82
C LYS A 204 9.80 26.15 17.64
N LEU A 205 10.02 26.59 16.40
CA LEU A 205 10.67 27.85 16.02
C LEU A 205 9.64 28.94 15.62
N ILE A 206 8.35 28.64 15.71
CA ILE A 206 7.23 29.58 15.49
C ILE A 206 6.52 29.74 16.85
#